data_AF-A0A9D6KDK1-F1
#
_entry.id   AF-A0A9D6KDK1-F1
#
_cell.length_a   1.000
_cell.length_b   1.000
_cell.length_c   1.000
_cell.angle_alpha   90.00
_cell.angle_beta   90.00
_cell.angle_gamma   90.00
#
_symmetry.space_group_name_H-M   'P 1'
#
loop_
_entity.id
_entity.type
_entity.pdbx_description
1 polymer ?
#
loop_
_entity_poly.entity_id
_entity_poly.type
_entity_poly.pdbx_seq_one_letter_code
_entity_poly.pdbx_strand_id
1 'polypeptide(L)'
;MTYNDLIPELGVLDIEASLRFYTQTLPFKIEYQRQDVGFAFLSLGNSQLMLEQVSATDAATDEELRAGAWRTGALEYPLGRGMNLEIRVESLDQILLALANANYPLKMQPREAWYRRETILIGQRQILVMDPDGYLLRFHEVLGERPAD
;
A
#
# COMPACT_ATOMS: atom_id res chain seq x y z
N MET A 1 0.34 -20.96 -0.47
CA MET A 1 0.60 -19.53 -0.65
C MET A 1 2.08 -19.36 -0.91
N THR A 2 2.47 -18.60 -1.93
CA THR A 2 3.88 -18.27 -2.22
C THR A 2 4.15 -16.87 -1.69
N TYR A 3 5.22 -16.69 -0.92
CA TYR A 3 5.61 -15.38 -0.42
C TYR A 3 6.39 -14.62 -1.48
N ASN A 4 6.14 -13.31 -1.59
CA ASN A 4 6.95 -12.42 -2.39
C ASN A 4 8.31 -12.17 -1.71
N ASP A 5 9.34 -11.93 -2.52
CA ASP A 5 10.69 -11.63 -2.01
C ASP A 5 10.77 -10.27 -1.30
N LEU A 6 9.85 -9.35 -1.64
CA LEU A 6 9.70 -8.04 -0.98
C LEU A 6 8.25 -7.85 -0.54
N ILE A 7 8.05 -7.71 0.77
CA ILE A 7 6.75 -7.50 1.40
C ILE A 7 6.91 -6.30 2.36
N PRO A 8 6.31 -5.14 2.06
CA PRO A 8 6.34 -4.02 2.98
C PRO A 8 5.48 -4.32 4.22
N GLU A 9 5.97 -3.88 5.38
CA GLU A 9 5.24 -3.85 6.64
C GLU A 9 4.92 -2.39 7.00
N LEU A 10 3.65 -2.11 7.25
CA LEU A 10 3.16 -0.78 7.58
C LEU A 10 2.72 -0.72 9.04
N GLY A 11 3.37 0.15 9.81
CA GLY A 11 2.91 0.48 11.16
C GLY A 11 1.66 1.35 11.08
N VAL A 12 0.54 0.87 11.60
CA VAL A 12 -0.75 1.56 11.55
C VAL A 12 -1.22 1.99 12.93
N LEU A 13 -1.88 3.15 13.03
CA LEU A 13 -2.31 3.71 14.31
C LEU A 13 -3.63 3.12 14.81
N ASP A 14 -4.45 2.57 13.91
CA ASP A 14 -5.67 1.83 14.21
C ASP A 14 -5.78 0.66 13.21
N ILE A 15 -5.42 -0.54 13.67
CA ILE A 15 -5.43 -1.74 12.84
C ILE A 15 -6.83 -2.07 12.32
N GLU A 16 -7.90 -1.76 13.07
CA GLU A 16 -9.25 -2.02 12.61
C GLU A 16 -9.67 -1.04 11.50
N ALA A 17 -9.30 0.24 11.63
CA ALA A 17 -9.52 1.23 10.59
C ALA A 17 -8.75 0.90 9.31
N SER A 18 -7.50 0.48 9.45
CA SER A 18 -6.67 0.05 8.33
C SER A 18 -7.22 -1.23 7.69
N LEU A 19 -7.62 -2.24 8.46
CA LEU A 19 -8.25 -3.44 7.91
C LEU A 19 -9.56 -3.13 7.18
N ARG A 20 -10.42 -2.24 7.71
CA ARG A 20 -11.62 -1.79 7.00
C ARG A 20 -11.27 -1.13 5.67
N PHE A 21 -10.26 -0.26 5.64
CA PHE A 21 -9.80 0.34 4.38
C PHE A 21 -9.29 -0.72 3.39
N TYR A 22 -8.33 -1.56 3.79
CA TYR A 22 -7.71 -2.51 2.86
C TYR A 22 -8.68 -3.61 2.39
N THR A 23 -9.65 -4.04 3.20
CA THR A 23 -10.51 -5.21 2.89
C THR A 23 -11.95 -4.88 2.50
N GLN A 24 -12.47 -3.73 2.92
CA GLN A 24 -13.85 -3.31 2.62
C GLN A 24 -13.90 -2.17 1.60
N THR A 25 -12.90 -1.27 1.60
CA THR A 25 -12.79 -0.19 0.61
C THR A 25 -11.98 -0.63 -0.60
N LEU A 26 -10.87 -1.33 -0.36
CA LEU A 26 -10.07 -1.97 -1.39
C LEU A 26 -10.29 -3.49 -1.37
N PRO A 27 -9.99 -4.20 -2.47
CA PRO A 27 -10.24 -5.62 -2.57
C PRO A 27 -9.07 -6.49 -2.04
N PHE A 28 -8.36 -6.04 -0.98
CA PHE A 28 -7.36 -6.93 -0.36
C PHE A 28 -8.04 -8.05 0.40
N LYS A 29 -7.35 -9.18 0.47
CA LYS A 29 -7.73 -10.34 1.26
C LYS A 29 -6.82 -10.45 2.47
N ILE A 30 -7.40 -10.80 3.62
CA ILE A 30 -6.62 -11.23 4.78
C ILE A 30 -6.20 -12.68 4.53
N GLU A 31 -4.90 -12.93 4.48
CA GLU A 31 -4.34 -14.28 4.32
C GLU A 31 -4.20 -14.96 5.69
N TYR A 32 -3.74 -14.20 6.69
CA TYR A 32 -3.80 -14.57 8.10
C TYR A 32 -3.63 -13.33 8.99
N GLN A 33 -3.96 -13.48 10.27
CA GLN A 33 -3.88 -12.40 11.27
C GLN A 33 -3.48 -12.95 12.64
N ARG A 34 -2.83 -12.11 13.44
CA ARG A 34 -2.55 -12.35 14.86
C ARG A 34 -3.20 -11.21 15.63
N GLN A 35 -4.46 -11.42 16.01
CA GLN A 35 -5.32 -10.38 16.59
C GLN A 35 -4.80 -9.90 17.95
N ASP A 36 -4.20 -10.79 18.73
CA ASP A 36 -3.62 -10.54 20.05
C ASP A 36 -2.49 -9.51 20.03
N VAL A 37 -1.82 -9.35 18.88
CA VAL A 37 -0.73 -8.38 18.68
C VAL A 37 -1.06 -7.34 17.60
N GLY A 38 -2.30 -7.27 17.11
CA GLY A 38 -2.70 -6.27 16.12
C GLY A 38 -1.99 -6.40 14.76
N PHE A 39 -1.75 -7.62 14.29
CA PHE A 39 -1.06 -7.90 13.03
C PHE A 39 -1.98 -8.54 11.97
N ALA A 40 -1.80 -8.16 10.71
CA ALA A 40 -2.44 -8.81 9.57
C ALA A 40 -1.52 -8.90 8.35
N PHE A 41 -1.55 -10.05 7.68
CA PHE A 41 -0.92 -10.26 6.39
C PHE A 41 -1.99 -10.21 5.29
N LEU A 42 -1.81 -9.33 4.32
CA LEU A 42 -2.79 -9.06 3.27
C LEU A 42 -2.26 -9.38 1.87
N SER A 43 -3.15 -9.71 0.95
CA SER A 43 -2.84 -9.87 -0.47
C SER A 43 -3.83 -9.15 -1.39
N LEU A 44 -3.33 -8.70 -2.55
CA LEU A 44 -4.14 -8.23 -3.67
C LEU A 44 -3.53 -8.77 -4.97
N GLY A 45 -4.17 -9.77 -5.57
CA GLY A 45 -3.57 -10.53 -6.67
C GLY A 45 -2.26 -11.16 -6.21
N ASN A 46 -1.15 -10.80 -6.87
CA ASN A 46 0.19 -11.24 -6.50
C ASN A 46 0.93 -10.26 -5.58
N SER A 47 0.32 -9.14 -5.18
CA SER A 47 0.93 -8.19 -4.25
C SER A 47 0.62 -8.58 -2.82
N GLN A 48 1.58 -8.38 -1.92
CA GLN A 48 1.48 -8.74 -0.50
C GLN A 48 1.97 -7.57 0.34
N LEU A 49 1.32 -7.33 1.49
CA LEU A 49 1.77 -6.37 2.50
C LEU A 49 1.36 -6.83 3.90
N MET A 50 2.06 -6.32 4.91
CA MET A 50 1.76 -6.55 6.32
C MET A 50 1.30 -5.25 6.96
N LEU A 51 0.36 -5.35 7.90
CA LEU A 51 -0.06 -4.28 8.78
C LEU A 51 0.24 -4.69 10.21
N GLU A 52 0.82 -3.78 10.99
CA GLU A 52 1.09 -3.98 12.40
C GLU A 52 0.64 -2.74 13.20
N GLN A 53 -0.17 -2.95 14.23
CA GLN A 53 -0.59 -1.89 15.15
C GLN A 53 0.63 -1.31 15.87
N VAL A 54 0.79 0.02 15.79
CA VAL A 54 1.86 0.74 16.49
C VAL A 54 1.31 1.89 17.33
N SER A 55 2.06 2.31 18.34
CA SER A 55 1.78 3.54 19.08
C SER A 55 2.49 4.74 18.44
N ALA A 56 1.85 5.90 18.48
CA ALA A 56 2.45 7.19 18.12
C ALA A 56 3.36 7.66 19.26
N THR A 57 4.54 7.05 19.38
CA THR A 57 5.59 7.49 20.31
C THR A 57 6.89 7.78 19.54
N ASP A 58 7.93 8.18 20.26
CA ASP A 58 9.27 8.40 19.70
C ASP A 58 9.85 7.11 19.08
N ALA A 59 11.05 7.23 18.50
CA ALA A 59 11.80 6.12 17.95
C ALA A 59 11.82 4.93 18.92
N ALA A 60 11.78 3.71 18.36
CA ALA A 60 11.82 2.52 19.19
C ALA A 60 13.12 2.47 20.00
N THR A 61 12.99 2.19 21.29
CA THR A 61 14.11 1.84 22.16
C THR A 61 14.74 0.52 21.72
N ASP A 62 15.97 0.25 22.13
CA ASP A 62 16.65 -1.03 21.85
C ASP A 62 15.87 -2.25 22.38
N GLU A 63 15.05 -2.07 23.41
CA GLU A 63 14.18 -3.12 23.94
C GLU A 63 12.99 -3.36 23.02
N GLU A 64 12.34 -2.29 22.56
CA GLU A 64 11.22 -2.36 21.62
C GLU A 64 11.66 -2.91 20.25
N LEU A 65 12.84 -2.53 19.74
CA LEU A 65 13.41 -3.09 18.51
C LEU A 65 13.65 -4.61 18.62
N ARG A 66 14.12 -5.10 19.78
CA ARG A 66 14.26 -6.54 20.04
C ARG A 66 12.91 -7.25 20.16
N ALA A 67 11.86 -6.52 20.52
CA ALA A 67 10.48 -6.99 20.54
C ALA A 67 9.75 -6.83 19.19
N GLY A 68 10.42 -6.33 18.14
CA GLY A 68 9.86 -6.22 16.79
C GLY A 68 9.35 -4.82 16.42
N ALA A 69 9.53 -3.79 17.25
CA ALA A 69 9.12 -2.44 16.89
C ALA A 69 10.15 -1.76 15.98
N TRP A 70 9.98 -1.82 14.67
CA TRP A 70 10.95 -1.35 13.67
C TRP A 70 10.95 0.18 13.40
N ARG A 71 10.62 1.00 14.40
CA ARG A 71 10.52 2.47 14.22
C ARG A 71 11.89 3.14 14.26
N THR A 72 12.21 3.90 13.22
CA THR A 72 13.47 4.67 13.12
C THR A 72 13.35 6.10 13.64
N GLY A 73 12.14 6.54 13.99
CA GLY A 73 11.81 7.90 14.40
C GLY A 73 10.37 7.99 14.90
N ALA A 74 9.97 9.18 15.35
CA ALA A 74 8.58 9.45 15.70
C ALA A 74 7.65 9.25 14.49
N LEU A 75 6.52 8.61 14.72
CA LEU A 75 5.49 8.39 13.69
C LEU A 75 4.54 9.59 13.65
N GLU A 76 4.77 10.49 12.69
CA GLU A 76 3.95 11.68 12.48
C GLU A 76 3.09 11.53 11.23
N TYR A 77 1.77 11.77 11.32
CA TYR A 77 0.90 11.76 10.13
C TYR A 77 1.28 12.87 9.12
N PRO A 78 1.24 12.61 7.79
CA PRO A 78 1.06 11.30 7.17
C PRO A 78 2.29 10.41 7.33
N LEU A 79 2.08 9.14 7.65
CA LEU A 79 3.13 8.12 7.69
C LEU A 79 3.64 7.80 6.28
N GLY A 80 4.83 7.20 6.19
CA GLY A 80 5.42 6.80 4.90
C GLY A 80 5.88 7.96 4.02
N ARG A 81 6.23 9.13 4.60
CA ARG A 81 6.73 10.27 3.82
C ARG A 81 7.96 9.88 2.99
N GLY A 82 7.96 10.25 1.71
CA GLY A 82 9.05 10.00 0.78
C GLY A 82 8.98 8.67 0.03
N MET A 83 8.00 7.80 0.34
CA MET A 83 7.77 6.55 -0.40
C MET A 83 6.36 6.45 -0.98
N ASN A 84 6.20 5.58 -1.98
CA ASN A 84 4.92 5.06 -2.42
C ASN A 84 5.06 3.55 -2.66
N LEU A 85 3.98 2.81 -2.43
CA LEU A 85 3.90 1.41 -2.81
C LEU A 85 3.30 1.31 -4.21
N GLU A 86 4.11 0.99 -5.19
CA GLU A 86 3.63 0.71 -6.54
C GLU A 86 3.03 -0.70 -6.60
N ILE A 87 1.72 -0.78 -6.85
CA ILE A 87 0.95 -2.01 -6.81
C ILE A 87 0.34 -2.25 -8.19
N ARG A 88 0.81 -3.30 -8.86
CA ARG A 88 0.23 -3.71 -10.14
C ARG A 88 -1.10 -4.40 -9.91
N VAL A 89 -2.11 -4.00 -10.67
CA VAL A 89 -3.42 -4.64 -10.73
C VAL A 89 -3.75 -5.05 -12.17
N GLU A 90 -4.59 -6.07 -12.31
CA GLU A 90 -5.08 -6.49 -13.63
C GLU A 90 -6.10 -5.51 -14.22
N SER A 91 -6.87 -4.84 -13.37
CA SER A 91 -7.88 -3.86 -13.78
C SER A 91 -7.91 -2.70 -12.81
N LEU A 92 -7.55 -1.50 -13.31
CA LEU A 92 -7.64 -0.27 -12.51
C LEU A 92 -9.10 0.13 -12.27
N ASP A 93 -10.01 -0.24 -13.18
CA ASP A 93 -11.43 0.06 -13.06
C ASP A 93 -12.08 -0.60 -11.85
N GLN A 94 -11.63 -1.81 -11.46
CA GLN A 94 -12.11 -2.46 -10.24
C GLN A 94 -11.72 -1.67 -8.98
N ILE A 95 -10.49 -1.16 -8.94
CA ILE A 95 -10.01 -0.33 -7.82
C ILE A 95 -10.77 0.99 -7.77
N LEU A 96 -10.98 1.64 -8.92
CA LEU A 96 -11.73 2.88 -9.02
C LEU A 96 -13.18 2.73 -8.58
N LEU A 97 -13.85 1.66 -9.01
CA LEU A 97 -15.22 1.38 -8.62
C LEU A 97 -15.33 1.12 -7.11
N ALA A 98 -14.40 0.36 -6.53
CA ALA A 98 -14.39 0.08 -5.10
C ALA A 98 -14.22 1.37 -4.28
N LEU A 99 -13.27 2.23 -4.66
CA LEU A 99 -13.06 3.54 -4.02
C LEU A 99 -14.28 4.46 -4.18
N ALA A 100 -14.89 4.51 -5.37
CA ALA A 100 -16.08 5.32 -5.63
C ALA A 100 -17.28 4.86 -4.78
N ASN A 101 -17.52 3.55 -4.70
CA ASN A 101 -18.61 2.98 -3.88
C ASN A 101 -18.44 3.29 -2.39
N ALA A 102 -17.20 3.37 -1.91
CA ALA A 102 -16.88 3.77 -0.55
C ALA A 102 -16.82 5.30 -0.35
N ASN A 103 -17.04 6.11 -1.40
CA ASN A 103 -16.81 7.55 -1.41
C ASN A 103 -15.40 7.94 -0.90
N TYR A 104 -14.39 7.13 -1.20
CA TYR A 104 -13.03 7.34 -0.73
C TYR A 104 -12.23 8.24 -1.69
N PRO A 105 -11.53 9.28 -1.20
CA PRO A 105 -10.88 10.26 -2.06
C PRO A 105 -9.63 9.71 -2.74
N LEU A 106 -9.42 10.14 -4.00
CA LEU A 106 -8.16 9.94 -4.70
C LEU A 106 -7.18 11.08 -4.40
N LYS A 107 -5.92 10.73 -4.14
CA LYS A 107 -4.82 11.69 -4.06
C LYS A 107 -4.40 12.18 -5.45
N MET A 108 -4.49 11.30 -6.46
CA MET A 108 -4.28 11.62 -7.87
C MET A 108 -5.33 10.89 -8.70
N GLN A 109 -6.05 11.65 -9.53
CA GLN A 109 -7.02 11.12 -10.48
C GLN A 109 -6.37 10.19 -11.51
N PRO A 110 -7.14 9.28 -12.14
CA PRO A 110 -6.61 8.38 -13.16
C PRO A 110 -5.92 9.15 -14.28
N ARG A 111 -4.70 8.73 -14.61
CA ARG A 111 -3.98 9.23 -15.77
C ARG A 111 -3.14 8.15 -16.40
N GLU A 112 -2.87 8.32 -17.69
CA GLU A 112 -1.85 7.55 -18.38
C GLU A 112 -0.48 8.21 -18.19
N ALA A 113 0.54 7.38 -18.02
CA ALA A 113 1.93 7.79 -17.98
C ALA A 113 2.75 6.81 -18.82
N TRP A 114 3.69 7.35 -19.59
CA TRP A 114 4.61 6.58 -20.42
C TRP A 114 6.02 6.81 -19.90
N TYR A 115 6.63 5.77 -19.33
CA TYR A 115 7.95 5.83 -18.72
C TYR A 115 8.99 5.24 -19.66
N ARG A 116 10.09 5.96 -19.89
CA ARG A 116 11.19 5.46 -20.70
C ARG A 116 11.95 4.35 -19.96
N ARG A 117 12.07 3.19 -20.61
CA ARG A 117 13.02 2.12 -20.30
C ARG A 117 13.91 1.96 -21.51
N GLU A 118 15.10 2.57 -21.47
CA GLU A 118 16.07 2.54 -22.57
C GLU A 118 15.47 3.03 -23.91
N THR A 119 15.27 2.13 -24.86
CA THR A 119 14.75 2.38 -26.22
C THR A 119 13.25 2.20 -26.35
N ILE A 120 12.55 1.89 -25.24
CA ILE A 120 11.10 1.74 -25.22
C ILE A 120 10.45 2.65 -24.17
N LEU A 121 9.16 2.87 -24.33
CA LEU A 121 8.25 3.48 -23.38
C LEU A 121 7.29 2.42 -22.86
N ILE A 122 7.14 2.32 -21.54
CA ILE A 122 6.16 1.47 -20.87
C ILE A 122 4.97 2.33 -20.46
N GLY A 123 3.81 2.01 -20.99
CA GLY A 123 2.56 2.68 -20.67
C GLY A 123 1.93 2.10 -19.41
N GLN A 124 1.51 2.97 -18.51
CA GLN A 124 0.74 2.62 -17.33
C GLN A 124 -0.44 3.57 -17.18
N ARG A 125 -1.63 3.05 -16.88
CA ARG A 125 -2.73 3.83 -16.32
C ARG A 125 -2.64 3.71 -14.81
N GLN A 126 -2.66 4.82 -14.08
CA GLN A 126 -2.34 4.83 -12.65
C GLN A 126 -3.16 5.85 -11.86
N ILE A 127 -3.31 5.58 -10.56
CA ILE A 127 -3.92 6.47 -9.55
C ILE A 127 -3.02 6.54 -8.31
N LEU A 128 -3.31 7.50 -7.43
CA LEU A 128 -2.78 7.50 -6.07
C LEU A 128 -3.94 7.60 -5.07
N VAL A 129 -3.87 6.80 -4.01
CA VAL A 129 -4.73 6.89 -2.83
C VAL A 129 -3.85 6.88 -1.59
N MET A 130 -4.25 7.63 -0.56
CA MET A 130 -3.62 7.55 0.76
C MET A 130 -4.46 6.62 1.61
N ASP A 131 -3.84 5.73 2.36
CA ASP A 131 -4.56 4.96 3.38
C ASP A 131 -4.88 5.83 4.62
N PRO A 132 -5.59 5.31 5.64
CA PRO A 132 -5.98 6.08 6.82
C PRO A 132 -4.83 6.79 7.53
N ASP A 133 -3.65 6.19 7.55
CA ASP A 133 -2.46 6.72 8.23
C ASP A 133 -1.56 7.55 7.29
N GLY A 134 -1.90 7.64 6.01
CA GLY A 134 -1.26 8.51 5.03
C GLY A 134 -0.26 7.80 4.11
N TYR A 135 -0.11 6.47 4.22
CA TYR A 135 0.73 5.71 3.31
C TYR A 135 0.23 5.84 1.87
N LEU A 136 1.15 6.10 0.95
CA LEU A 136 0.80 6.39 -0.44
C LEU A 136 0.78 5.11 -1.28
N LEU A 137 -0.40 4.68 -1.72
CA LEU A 137 -0.59 3.51 -2.57
C LEU A 137 -0.75 3.96 -4.04
N ARG A 138 0.13 3.47 -4.91
CA ARG A 138 0.12 3.74 -6.36
C ARG A 138 -0.33 2.51 -7.12
N PHE A 139 -1.64 2.42 -7.38
CA PHE A 139 -2.18 1.37 -8.22
C PHE A 139 -1.94 1.68 -9.69
N HIS A 140 -1.49 0.69 -10.45
CA HIS A 140 -1.34 0.82 -11.90
C HIS A 140 -1.75 -0.44 -12.66
N GLU A 141 -2.21 -0.22 -13.88
CA GLU A 141 -2.48 -1.22 -14.90
C GLU A 141 -1.55 -0.96 -16.10
N VAL A 142 -1.00 -2.02 -16.69
CA VAL A 142 -0.05 -1.92 -17.80
C VAL A 142 -0.81 -1.74 -19.12
N LEU A 143 -0.46 -0.71 -19.90
CA LEU A 143 -1.06 -0.40 -21.20
C LEU A 143 -0.29 -1.01 -22.38
N GLY A 144 0.94 -1.47 -22.15
CA GLY A 144 1.83 -2.04 -23.16
C GLY A 144 3.13 -1.25 -23.33
N GLU A 145 3.85 -1.55 -24.40
CA GLU A 145 5.14 -0.95 -24.72
C GLU A 145 5.12 -0.32 -26.12
N ARG A 146 5.86 0.78 -26.33
CA ARG A 146 6.09 1.40 -27.66
C ARG A 146 7.53 1.91 -27.78
N PRO A 147 8.09 2.14 -28.99
CA PRO A 147 9.42 2.71 -29.13
C PRO A 147 9.55 4.07 -28.43
N ALA A 148 10.72 4.35 -27.86
CA ALA A 148 11.08 5.68 -27.39
C ALA A 148 11.68 6.48 -28.56
N ASP A 149 11.22 7.72 -28.72
CA ASP A 149 11.72 8.64 -29.75
C ASP A 149 13.23 8.93 -29.62
#